data_AF-A0A7Y2U074-F1
#
_entry.id   AF-A0A7Y2U074-F1
#
_cell.length_a   1.000
_cell.length_b   1.000
_cell.length_c   1.000
_cell.angle_alpha   90.00
_cell.angle_beta   90.00
_cell.angle_gamma   90.00
#
_symmetry.space_group_name_H-M   'P 1'
#
loop_
_entity.id
_entity.type
_entity.pdbx_description
1 polymer ?
#
loop_
_entity_poly.entity_id
_entity_poly.type
_entity_poly.pdbx_seq_one_letter_code
_entity_poly.pdbx_strand_id
1 'polypeptide(L)'
;MTTSNLRATKDADAIRAVVHEETAAFFAKDFARWAACFLHAPRTQDIYVTKGRGVVIARGWDDMAASMKQLMEDNPRVFEGAYEKYDFEISVSGDMAWTTFNTRAGPESSGRYRSAEVFETRILERVDGKWLIVYSSVAVLREPRDGPPIIQVDGDGRVIWASEKTLAQLEQFGGLTVSAGKLRAQDPRWDAELQAAIARASGMRHVWDSGFSAGGNNQFHFPCILGDREGVLHCTVFVMDGMINVSFDDDALIGGRIEAAAAIFGLSEAQKRLAHEVSNGLGLTDAAQALGISVNTARTHLTRIYAKTGVNSQVALVRMLMSMAALPYQA
;
A
#
# COMPACT_ATOMS: atom_id res chain seq x y z
N MET A 1 -3.04 9.22 -45.13
CA MET A 1 -2.84 9.92 -43.84
C MET A 1 -2.81 11.42 -44.11
N THR A 2 -3.68 12.20 -43.47
CA THR A 2 -3.75 13.66 -43.59
C THR A 2 -2.65 14.36 -42.79
N THR A 3 -2.20 15.54 -43.22
CA THR A 3 -1.15 16.36 -42.57
C THR A 3 -1.43 16.63 -41.09
N SER A 4 -2.71 16.72 -40.70
CA SER A 4 -3.15 16.87 -39.30
C SER A 4 -2.86 15.63 -38.45
N ASN A 5 -3.10 14.42 -38.97
CA ASN A 5 -2.78 13.17 -38.26
C ASN A 5 -1.26 12.98 -38.11
N LEU A 6 -0.48 13.34 -39.14
CA LEU A 6 0.99 13.29 -39.09
C LEU A 6 1.60 14.24 -38.05
N ARG A 7 1.03 15.44 -37.88
CA ARG A 7 1.46 16.39 -36.84
C ARG A 7 1.10 15.88 -35.44
N ALA A 8 -0.11 15.34 -35.27
CA ALA A 8 -0.55 14.77 -33.99
C ALA A 8 0.35 13.62 -33.53
N THR A 9 0.73 12.71 -34.43
CA THR A 9 1.67 11.62 -34.12
C THR A 9 3.06 12.14 -33.74
N LYS A 10 3.61 13.10 -34.50
CA LYS A 10 4.92 13.70 -34.18
C LYS A 10 4.93 14.42 -32.83
N ASP A 11 3.87 15.14 -32.51
CA ASP A 11 3.75 15.81 -31.21
C ASP A 11 3.66 14.80 -30.07
N ALA A 12 2.85 13.75 -30.22
CA ALA A 12 2.74 12.67 -29.23
C ALA A 12 4.08 11.96 -28.99
N ASP A 13 4.84 11.65 -30.05
CA ASP A 13 6.16 11.02 -29.93
C ASP A 13 7.17 11.95 -29.24
N ALA A 14 7.17 13.24 -29.57
CA ALA A 14 8.06 14.23 -28.95
C ALA A 14 7.73 14.45 -27.46
N ILE A 15 6.45 14.54 -27.12
CA ILE A 15 6.00 14.65 -25.71
C ILE A 15 6.41 13.41 -24.92
N ARG A 16 6.17 12.21 -25.47
CA ARG A 16 6.59 10.95 -24.85
C ARG A 16 8.10 10.94 -24.63
N ALA A 17 8.89 11.34 -25.63
CA ALA A 17 10.35 11.39 -25.52
C ALA A 17 10.82 12.31 -24.38
N VAL A 18 10.24 13.52 -24.25
CA VAL A 18 10.58 14.45 -23.15
C VAL A 18 10.26 13.84 -21.78
N VAL A 19 9.11 13.20 -21.63
CA VAL A 19 8.70 12.55 -20.36
C VAL A 19 9.61 11.36 -20.01
N HIS A 20 9.99 10.54 -20.98
CA HIS A 20 10.92 9.44 -20.73
C HIS A 20 12.33 9.93 -20.42
N GLU A 21 12.81 10.97 -21.11
CA GLU A 21 14.11 11.60 -20.85
C GLU A 21 14.17 12.22 -19.45
N GLU A 22 13.10 12.89 -19.02
CA GLU A 22 12.97 13.46 -17.67
C GLU A 22 13.18 12.38 -16.61
N THR A 23 12.44 11.28 -16.70
CA THR A 23 12.58 10.15 -15.75
C THR A 23 13.95 9.48 -15.84
N ALA A 24 14.49 9.28 -17.05
CA ALA A 24 15.80 8.68 -17.26
C ALA A 24 16.93 9.54 -16.66
N ALA A 25 16.88 10.85 -16.86
CA ALA A 25 17.84 11.80 -16.30
C ALA A 25 17.75 11.85 -14.77
N PHE A 26 16.54 11.82 -14.20
CA PHE A 26 16.34 11.73 -12.75
C PHE A 26 16.99 10.47 -12.15
N PHE A 27 16.76 9.31 -12.76
CA PHE A 27 17.33 8.03 -12.32
C PHE A 27 18.84 7.94 -12.51
N ALA A 28 19.38 8.60 -13.54
CA ALA A 28 20.81 8.74 -13.77
C ALA A 28 21.49 9.80 -12.87
N LYS A 29 20.72 10.55 -12.07
CA LYS A 29 21.21 11.68 -11.26
C LYS A 29 21.89 12.77 -12.10
N ASP A 30 21.43 12.95 -13.33
CA ASP A 30 21.94 13.97 -14.24
C ASP A 30 21.02 15.20 -14.21
N PHE A 31 21.38 16.17 -13.38
CA PHE A 31 20.62 17.41 -13.23
C PHE A 31 20.53 18.20 -14.54
N ALA A 32 21.58 18.23 -15.36
CA ALA A 32 21.60 19.04 -16.58
C ALA A 32 20.62 18.48 -17.63
N ARG A 33 20.61 17.16 -17.83
CA ARG A 33 19.64 16.48 -18.70
C ARG A 33 18.21 16.62 -18.17
N TRP A 34 18.02 16.44 -16.87
CA TRP A 34 16.72 16.60 -16.23
C TRP A 34 16.20 18.03 -16.42
N ALA A 35 17.03 19.03 -16.13
CA ALA A 35 16.68 20.44 -16.27
C ALA A 35 16.34 20.85 -17.70
N ALA A 36 16.95 20.22 -18.71
CA ALA A 36 16.65 20.49 -20.12
C ALA A 36 15.25 20.02 -20.56
N CYS A 37 14.59 19.18 -19.76
CA CYS A 37 13.21 18.72 -20.03
C CYS A 37 12.14 19.72 -19.59
N PHE A 38 12.50 20.73 -18.78
CA PHE A 38 11.56 21.65 -18.17
C PHE A 38 11.64 23.05 -18.76
N LEU A 39 10.52 23.77 -18.70
CA LEU A 39 10.48 25.20 -18.98
C LEU A 39 11.04 25.96 -17.78
N HIS A 40 11.98 26.86 -18.00
CA HIS A 40 12.59 27.66 -16.94
C HIS A 40 11.78 28.94 -16.73
N ALA A 41 10.66 28.83 -16.03
CA ALA A 41 9.74 29.94 -15.81
C ALA A 41 9.22 30.02 -14.36
N PRO A 42 8.78 31.21 -13.90
CA PRO A 42 8.14 31.37 -12.58
C PRO A 42 6.85 30.57 -12.41
N ARG A 43 6.20 30.18 -13.52
CA ARG A 43 4.99 29.35 -13.51
C ARG A 43 5.26 27.86 -13.49
N THR A 44 6.51 27.43 -13.60
CA THR A 44 6.86 26.00 -13.57
C THR A 44 6.57 25.44 -12.18
N GLN A 45 5.90 24.29 -12.10
CA GLN A 45 5.51 23.70 -10.82
C GLN A 45 5.86 22.22 -10.78
N ASP A 46 6.28 21.77 -9.59
CA ASP A 46 6.41 20.35 -9.28
C ASP A 46 5.67 20.03 -7.99
N ILE A 47 4.87 18.97 -8.02
CA ILE A 47 4.03 18.53 -6.91
C ILE A 47 4.31 17.07 -6.63
N TYR A 48 4.81 16.80 -5.44
CA TYR A 48 5.08 15.44 -4.98
C TYR A 48 4.15 15.09 -3.83
N VAL A 49 3.33 14.05 -4.01
CA VAL A 49 2.37 13.59 -3.01
C VAL A 49 2.77 12.20 -2.51
N THR A 50 3.02 12.10 -1.21
CA THR A 50 3.31 10.82 -0.54
C THR A 50 2.45 10.65 0.69
N LYS A 51 2.25 9.38 1.05
CA LYS A 51 1.51 9.03 2.25
C LYS A 51 2.26 9.38 3.54
N GLY A 52 3.59 9.21 3.57
CA GLY A 52 4.41 9.46 4.76
C GLY A 52 4.90 10.89 4.95
N ARG A 53 5.03 11.69 3.88
CA ARG A 53 5.57 13.07 3.94
C ARG A 53 4.56 14.15 3.55
N GLY A 54 3.33 13.77 3.20
CA GLY A 54 2.29 14.69 2.75
C GLY A 54 2.55 15.24 1.34
N VAL A 55 2.18 16.50 1.12
CA VAL A 55 2.31 17.19 -0.17
C VAL A 55 3.48 18.15 -0.11
N VAL A 56 4.41 18.02 -1.05
CA VAL A 56 5.48 18.98 -1.32
C VAL A 56 5.16 19.70 -2.63
N ILE A 57 5.25 21.03 -2.63
CA ILE A 57 5.01 21.86 -3.80
C ILE A 57 6.22 22.77 -3.99
N ALA A 58 6.97 22.58 -5.08
CA ALA A 58 7.98 23.52 -5.53
C ALA A 58 7.36 24.51 -6.51
N ARG A 59 7.56 25.81 -6.29
CA ARG A 59 6.90 26.88 -7.06
C ARG A 59 7.92 27.73 -7.81
N GLY A 60 7.83 27.69 -9.13
CA GLY A 60 8.75 28.35 -10.03
C GLY A 60 10.00 27.51 -10.26
N TRP A 61 10.62 27.74 -11.42
CA TRP A 61 11.82 27.02 -11.83
C TRP A 61 12.95 27.08 -10.81
N ASP A 62 13.23 28.26 -10.23
CA ASP A 62 14.38 28.43 -9.33
C ASP A 62 14.27 27.57 -8.06
N ASP A 63 13.09 27.51 -7.46
CA ASP A 63 12.79 26.67 -6.27
C ASP A 63 12.86 25.18 -6.59
N MET A 64 12.23 24.79 -7.71
CA MET A 64 12.22 23.41 -8.21
C MET A 64 13.63 22.91 -8.56
N ALA A 65 14.42 23.73 -9.24
CA ALA A 65 15.79 23.44 -9.62
C ALA A 65 16.71 23.29 -8.41
N ALA A 66 16.63 24.22 -7.44
CA ALA A 66 17.40 24.15 -6.20
C ALA A 66 17.06 22.88 -5.40
N SER A 67 15.76 22.59 -5.24
CA SER A 67 15.27 21.40 -4.53
C SER A 67 15.71 20.10 -5.20
N MET A 68 15.61 20.00 -6.53
CA MET A 68 16.02 18.80 -7.27
C MET A 68 17.53 18.59 -7.22
N LYS A 69 18.32 19.66 -7.35
CA LYS A 69 19.78 19.58 -7.25
C LYS A 69 20.21 19.06 -5.87
N GLN A 70 19.66 19.62 -4.79
CA GLN A 70 19.92 19.15 -3.43
C GLN A 70 19.51 17.68 -3.26
N LEU A 71 18.34 17.28 -3.78
CA LEU A 71 17.87 15.89 -3.70
C LEU A 71 18.84 14.91 -4.39
N MET A 72 19.38 15.28 -5.55
CA MET A 72 20.36 14.47 -6.29
C MET A 72 21.70 14.39 -5.56
N GLU A 73 22.16 15.50 -4.96
CA GLU A 73 23.39 15.55 -4.14
C GLU A 73 23.26 14.70 -2.87
N ASP A 74 22.13 14.79 -2.17
CA ASP A 74 21.85 14.01 -0.96
C ASP A 74 21.64 12.51 -1.26
N ASN A 75 21.26 12.16 -2.49
CA ASN A 75 20.99 10.79 -2.92
C ASN A 75 21.73 10.47 -4.24
N PRO A 76 23.07 10.33 -4.20
CA PRO A 76 23.90 10.17 -5.40
C PRO A 76 23.76 8.79 -6.06
N ARG A 77 23.11 7.82 -5.40
CA ARG A 77 22.92 6.48 -5.94
C ARG A 77 21.96 6.52 -7.13
N VAL A 78 22.43 6.04 -8.27
CA VAL A 78 21.62 5.86 -9.49
C VAL A 78 20.65 4.70 -9.32
N PHE A 79 19.51 4.76 -10.00
CA PHE A 79 18.54 3.67 -10.00
C PHE A 79 19.07 2.49 -10.83
N GLU A 80 19.07 1.31 -10.22
CA GLU A 80 19.49 0.04 -10.84
C GLU A 80 18.24 -0.83 -11.01
N GLY A 81 17.76 -0.95 -12.25
CA GLY A 81 16.61 -1.78 -12.61
C GLY A 81 15.84 -1.24 -13.81
N ALA A 82 14.76 -1.93 -14.16
CA ALA A 82 13.81 -1.47 -15.18
C ALA A 82 12.67 -0.68 -14.54
N TYR A 83 11.99 0.15 -15.32
CA TYR A 83 10.71 0.74 -14.97
C TYR A 83 9.82 0.75 -16.21
N GLU A 84 8.52 0.79 -15.99
CA GLU A 84 7.53 0.82 -17.06
C GLU A 84 6.58 1.99 -16.83
N LYS A 85 6.35 2.76 -17.90
CA LYS A 85 5.26 3.74 -17.97
C LYS A 85 4.12 3.14 -18.78
N TYR A 86 2.93 3.07 -18.19
CA TYR A 86 1.76 2.44 -18.79
C TYR A 86 0.50 3.30 -18.57
N ASP A 87 -0.61 2.96 -19.26
CA ASP A 87 -1.81 3.80 -19.34
C ASP A 87 -1.48 5.26 -19.74
N PHE A 88 -0.59 5.39 -20.71
CA PHE A 88 0.01 6.66 -21.11
C PHE A 88 -0.87 7.38 -22.13
N GLU A 89 -1.66 8.33 -21.64
CA GLU A 89 -2.56 9.15 -22.44
C GLU A 89 -1.93 10.50 -22.75
N ILE A 90 -2.07 10.97 -24.00
CA ILE A 90 -1.55 12.28 -24.43
C ILE A 90 -2.69 13.05 -25.08
N SER A 91 -2.88 14.29 -24.63
CA SER A 91 -3.78 15.24 -25.26
C SER A 91 -3.02 16.51 -25.63
N VAL A 92 -3.25 17.01 -26.84
CA VAL A 92 -2.56 18.18 -27.40
C VAL A 92 -3.59 19.22 -27.83
N SER A 93 -3.40 20.46 -27.40
CA SER A 93 -4.21 21.61 -27.80
C SER A 93 -3.30 22.80 -28.12
N GLY A 94 -2.99 22.97 -29.40
CA GLY A 94 -2.10 24.02 -29.88
C GLY A 94 -0.66 23.83 -29.42
N ASP A 95 -0.19 24.77 -28.60
CA ASP A 95 1.17 24.78 -28.00
C ASP A 95 1.17 24.33 -26.55
N MET A 96 0.08 23.69 -26.10
CA MET A 96 -0.01 23.06 -24.79
C MET A 96 -0.40 21.59 -24.96
N ALA A 97 0.13 20.74 -24.10
CA ALA A 97 -0.25 19.34 -24.01
C ALA A 97 -0.31 18.92 -22.54
N TRP A 98 -1.12 17.92 -22.25
CA TRP A 98 -1.05 17.21 -20.98
C TRP A 98 -0.99 15.71 -21.22
N THR A 99 -0.36 15.03 -20.28
CA THR A 99 -0.25 13.58 -20.26
C THR A 99 -0.43 13.06 -18.85
N THR A 100 -1.10 11.91 -18.77
CA THR A 100 -1.26 11.12 -17.57
C THR A 100 -0.78 9.71 -17.83
N PHE A 101 -0.11 9.12 -16.85
CA PHE A 101 0.42 7.76 -16.94
C PHE A 101 0.71 7.22 -15.56
N ASN A 102 0.79 5.89 -15.45
CA ASN A 102 1.32 5.21 -14.27
C ASN A 102 2.78 4.84 -14.53
N THR A 103 3.62 4.94 -13.51
CA THR A 103 4.98 4.38 -13.53
C THR A 103 5.11 3.32 -12.45
N ARG A 104 5.57 2.12 -12.82
CA ARG A 104 5.93 1.05 -11.88
C ARG A 104 7.39 0.65 -12.04
N ALA A 105 8.05 0.31 -10.94
CA ALA A 105 9.36 -0.33 -11.00
C ALA A 105 9.24 -1.79 -11.49
N GLY A 106 10.24 -2.26 -12.23
CA GLY A 106 10.31 -3.63 -12.70
C GLY A 106 10.56 -4.63 -11.56
N PRO A 107 10.29 -5.93 -11.77
CA PRO A 107 10.46 -6.96 -10.74
C PRO A 107 11.91 -7.10 -10.27
N GLU A 108 12.89 -6.78 -11.14
CA GLU A 108 14.33 -6.80 -10.83
C GLU A 108 14.83 -5.53 -10.11
N SER A 109 13.99 -4.50 -9.95
CA SER A 109 14.39 -3.26 -9.27
C SER A 109 14.66 -3.52 -7.80
N SER A 110 15.84 -3.11 -7.33
CA SER A 110 16.27 -3.32 -5.94
C SER A 110 15.97 -2.13 -5.03
N GLY A 111 15.95 -2.37 -3.71
CA GLY A 111 15.84 -1.34 -2.68
C GLY A 111 14.47 -0.65 -2.60
N ARG A 112 14.48 0.64 -2.22
CA ARG A 112 13.29 1.47 -1.93
C ARG A 112 12.39 1.80 -3.12
N TYR A 113 12.55 1.14 -4.26
CA TYR A 113 11.68 1.33 -5.43
C TYR A 113 10.99 0.04 -5.84
N ARG A 114 11.37 -1.10 -5.24
CA ARG A 114 10.76 -2.40 -5.54
C ARG A 114 9.25 -2.36 -5.27
N SER A 115 8.44 -2.64 -6.28
CA SER A 115 6.97 -2.58 -6.18
C SER A 115 6.39 -1.18 -5.93
N ALA A 116 7.18 -0.11 -6.12
CA ALA A 116 6.65 1.25 -6.11
C ALA A 116 5.81 1.51 -7.36
N GLU A 117 4.70 2.21 -7.17
CA GLU A 117 3.84 2.64 -8.26
C GLU A 117 3.33 4.05 -8.03
N VAL A 118 3.37 4.86 -9.07
CA VAL A 118 3.00 6.27 -9.02
C VAL A 118 2.07 6.62 -10.17
N PHE A 119 1.08 7.46 -9.90
CA PHE A 119 0.28 8.14 -10.93
C PHE A 119 0.93 9.49 -11.19
N GLU A 120 1.12 9.81 -12.46
CA GLU A 120 1.85 10.99 -12.86
C GLU A 120 1.05 11.82 -13.84
N THR A 121 1.18 13.14 -13.69
CA THR A 121 0.68 14.11 -14.64
C THR A 121 1.83 15.00 -15.09
N ARG A 122 1.91 15.26 -16.40
CA ARG A 122 2.76 16.32 -16.94
C ARG A 122 1.93 17.26 -17.80
N ILE A 123 2.13 18.56 -17.63
CA ILE A 123 1.68 19.57 -18.59
C ILE A 123 2.92 20.13 -19.26
N LEU A 124 2.88 20.18 -20.59
CA LEU A 124 3.97 20.64 -21.43
C LEU A 124 3.52 21.85 -22.24
N GLU A 125 4.43 22.78 -22.44
CA GLU A 125 4.29 23.91 -23.36
C GLU A 125 5.32 23.76 -24.49
N ARG A 126 4.92 24.18 -25.69
CA ARG A 126 5.82 24.26 -26.84
C ARG A 126 6.45 25.64 -26.87
N VAL A 127 7.77 25.71 -26.71
CA VAL A 127 8.56 26.95 -26.79
C VAL A 127 9.69 26.72 -27.79
N ASP A 128 9.82 27.62 -28.78
CA ASP A 128 10.81 27.54 -29.85
C ASP A 128 10.84 26.17 -30.56
N GLY A 129 9.65 25.61 -30.78
CA GLY A 129 9.45 24.32 -31.46
C GLY A 129 9.76 23.09 -30.60
N LYS A 130 10.09 23.26 -29.32
CA LYS A 130 10.39 22.17 -28.38
C LYS A 130 9.30 22.05 -27.33
N TRP A 131 8.91 20.83 -27.00
CA TRP A 131 8.04 20.57 -25.85
C TRP A 131 8.87 20.58 -24.56
N LEU A 132 8.41 21.34 -23.58
CA LEU A 132 9.05 21.47 -22.26
C LEU A 132 8.00 21.31 -21.17
N ILE A 133 8.33 20.57 -20.12
CA ILE A 133 7.45 20.36 -18.96
C ILE A 133 7.34 21.67 -18.18
N VAL A 134 6.11 22.16 -17.99
CA VAL A 134 5.81 23.32 -17.14
C VAL A 134 5.12 22.90 -15.83
N TYR A 135 4.50 21.73 -15.79
CA TYR A 135 3.90 21.17 -14.59
C TYR A 135 4.25 19.70 -14.49
N SER A 136 4.73 19.29 -13.32
CA SER A 136 4.92 17.90 -12.95
C SER A 136 4.13 17.61 -11.68
N SER A 137 3.43 16.49 -11.67
CA SER A 137 2.86 15.93 -10.46
C SER A 137 3.09 14.44 -10.41
N VAL A 138 3.51 13.97 -9.24
CA VAL A 138 3.69 12.55 -8.93
C VAL A 138 2.90 12.26 -7.65
N ALA A 139 1.93 11.37 -7.75
CA ALA A 139 1.19 10.84 -6.63
C ALA A 139 1.57 9.39 -6.40
N VAL A 140 2.14 9.09 -5.23
CA VAL A 140 2.50 7.72 -4.88
C VAL A 140 1.23 6.92 -4.64
N LEU A 141 0.94 5.99 -5.56
CA LEU A 141 -0.16 5.03 -5.43
C LEU A 141 0.23 3.87 -4.52
N ARG A 142 1.48 3.39 -4.64
CA ARG A 142 2.02 2.23 -3.92
C ARG A 142 3.44 2.53 -3.45
N GLU A 143 3.66 2.49 -2.14
CA GLU A 143 5.01 2.54 -1.56
C GLU A 143 5.63 1.12 -1.57
N PRO A 144 6.95 1.00 -1.75
CA PRO A 144 7.69 -0.23 -1.44
C PRO A 144 7.48 -0.54 0.04
N ARG A 145 6.69 -1.56 0.35
CA ARG A 145 6.57 -2.05 1.72
C ARG A 145 7.46 -3.28 1.89
N ASP A 146 8.53 -3.12 2.65
CA ASP A 146 8.89 -4.16 3.61
C ASP A 146 7.83 -4.07 4.71
N GLY A 147 6.81 -4.93 4.63
CA GLY A 147 5.64 -4.90 5.50
C GLY A 147 4.82 -6.19 5.41
N PRO A 148 3.72 -6.29 6.17
CA PRO A 148 2.87 -7.48 6.18
C PRO A 148 2.27 -7.74 4.78
N PRO A 149 1.94 -9.00 4.46
CA PRO A 149 1.37 -9.32 3.16
C PRO A 149 -0.02 -8.71 3.03
N ILE A 150 -0.19 -7.84 2.03
CA ILE A 150 -1.42 -7.11 1.75
C ILE A 150 -1.90 -7.42 0.33
N ILE A 151 -3.17 -7.80 0.22
CA ILE A 151 -3.88 -7.98 -1.05
C ILE A 151 -4.93 -6.89 -1.16
N GLN A 152 -4.91 -6.15 -2.27
CA GLN A 152 -5.90 -5.14 -2.59
C GLN A 152 -7.01 -5.75 -3.44
N VAL A 153 -8.26 -5.49 -3.08
CA VAL A 153 -9.44 -5.98 -3.80
C VAL A 153 -10.41 -4.86 -4.17
N ASP A 154 -11.28 -5.10 -5.15
CA ASP A 154 -12.45 -4.25 -5.42
C ASP A 154 -13.63 -4.61 -4.49
N GLY A 155 -14.76 -3.93 -4.67
CA GLY A 155 -15.97 -4.19 -3.87
C GLY A 155 -16.60 -5.56 -4.08
N ASP A 156 -16.25 -6.25 -5.18
CA ASP A 156 -16.69 -7.60 -5.53
C ASP A 156 -15.68 -8.67 -5.11
N GLY A 157 -14.60 -8.28 -4.42
CA GLY A 157 -13.52 -9.16 -3.98
C GLY A 157 -12.53 -9.55 -5.09
N ARG A 158 -12.58 -8.94 -6.28
CA ARG A 158 -11.57 -9.16 -7.33
C ARG A 158 -10.24 -8.59 -6.88
N VAL A 159 -9.16 -9.36 -7.05
CA VAL A 159 -7.82 -8.89 -6.75
C VAL A 159 -7.45 -7.81 -7.76
N ILE A 160 -7.28 -6.59 -7.24
CA ILE A 160 -6.74 -5.46 -8.00
C ILE A 160 -5.21 -5.57 -8.01
N TRP A 161 -4.62 -5.97 -6.89
CA TRP A 161 -3.18 -6.05 -6.74
C TRP A 161 -2.74 -6.89 -5.54
N ALA A 162 -1.58 -7.54 -5.68
CA ALA A 162 -0.78 -8.10 -4.61
C ALA A 162 0.68 -8.17 -5.09
N SER A 163 1.66 -8.02 -4.20
CA SER A 163 3.07 -8.20 -4.57
C SER A 163 3.37 -9.68 -4.88
N GLU A 164 4.40 -9.97 -5.69
CA GLU A 164 4.84 -11.35 -5.93
C GLU A 164 5.18 -12.09 -4.63
N LYS A 165 5.82 -11.40 -3.67
CA LYS A 165 6.11 -11.92 -2.33
C LYS A 165 4.81 -12.27 -1.59
N THR A 166 3.81 -11.39 -1.62
CA THR A 166 2.50 -11.61 -1.01
C THR A 166 1.79 -12.81 -1.64
N LEU A 167 1.83 -12.95 -2.97
CA LEU A 167 1.24 -14.09 -3.66
C LEU A 167 1.94 -15.40 -3.30
N ALA A 168 3.28 -15.41 -3.22
CA ALA A 168 4.04 -16.58 -2.78
C ALA A 168 3.74 -16.95 -1.31
N GLN A 169 3.57 -15.95 -0.43
CA GLN A 169 3.14 -16.18 0.96
C GLN A 169 1.69 -16.70 1.03
N LEU A 170 0.81 -16.21 0.17
CA LEU A 170 -0.59 -16.64 0.10
C LEU A 170 -0.71 -18.14 -0.22
N GLU A 171 0.13 -18.65 -1.11
CA GLU A 171 0.20 -20.08 -1.46
C GLU A 171 0.53 -20.97 -0.25
N GLN A 172 1.30 -20.45 0.72
CA GLN A 172 1.71 -21.17 1.92
C GLN A 172 0.75 -20.97 3.11
N PHE A 173 -0.03 -19.89 3.11
CA PHE A 173 -0.86 -19.50 4.25
C PHE A 173 -2.07 -20.42 4.51
N GLY A 174 -2.56 -21.13 3.50
CA GLY A 174 -3.61 -22.14 3.63
C GLY A 174 -5.04 -21.65 3.94
N GLY A 175 -5.23 -20.43 4.47
CA GLY A 175 -6.57 -19.89 4.79
C GLY A 175 -7.28 -19.17 3.64
N LEU A 176 -6.51 -18.67 2.66
CA LEU A 176 -6.98 -17.85 1.55
C LEU A 176 -6.53 -18.43 0.20
N THR A 177 -7.21 -18.04 -0.87
CA THR A 177 -6.86 -18.40 -2.24
C THR A 177 -7.37 -17.34 -3.24
N VAL A 178 -6.79 -17.29 -4.43
CA VAL A 178 -7.32 -16.52 -5.55
C VAL A 178 -7.98 -17.47 -6.54
N SER A 179 -9.29 -17.36 -6.71
CA SER A 179 -10.08 -18.20 -7.62
C SER A 179 -10.86 -17.33 -8.59
N ALA A 180 -10.69 -17.57 -9.90
CA ALA A 180 -11.27 -16.75 -10.97
C ALA A 180 -11.02 -15.23 -10.79
N GLY A 181 -9.82 -14.88 -10.33
CA GLY A 181 -9.40 -13.50 -10.07
C GLY A 181 -9.99 -12.87 -8.80
N LYS A 182 -10.74 -13.61 -7.97
CA LYS A 182 -11.28 -13.14 -6.69
C LYS A 182 -10.54 -13.74 -5.51
N LEU A 183 -10.31 -12.92 -4.48
CA LEU A 183 -9.82 -13.40 -3.19
C LEU A 183 -10.95 -14.13 -2.46
N ARG A 184 -10.67 -15.34 -2.00
CA ARG A 184 -11.62 -16.20 -1.28
C ARG A 184 -10.97 -16.87 -0.08
N ALA A 185 -11.78 -17.15 0.94
CA ALA A 185 -11.39 -18.13 1.95
C ALA A 185 -11.58 -19.54 1.40
N GLN A 186 -10.78 -20.50 1.85
CA GLN A 186 -10.89 -21.88 1.38
C GLN A 186 -12.14 -22.61 1.89
N ASP A 187 -12.56 -22.31 3.12
CA ASP A 187 -13.80 -22.84 3.69
C ASP A 187 -15.00 -21.96 3.29
N PRO A 188 -16.05 -22.51 2.64
CA PRO A 188 -17.22 -21.75 2.21
C PRO A 188 -17.93 -20.95 3.31
N ARG A 189 -17.91 -21.46 4.55
CA ARG A 189 -18.50 -20.77 5.71
C ARG A 189 -17.77 -19.45 5.97
N TRP A 190 -16.44 -19.51 5.96
CA TRP A 190 -15.58 -18.36 6.22
C TRP A 190 -15.47 -17.44 5.01
N ASP A 191 -15.61 -17.98 3.79
CA ASP A 191 -15.65 -17.16 2.58
C ASP A 191 -16.85 -16.22 2.61
N ALA A 192 -18.03 -16.70 3.02
CA ALA A 192 -19.21 -15.85 3.17
C ALA A 192 -18.97 -14.67 4.14
N GLU A 193 -18.20 -14.88 5.22
CA GLU A 193 -17.82 -13.81 6.15
C GLU A 193 -16.86 -12.81 5.51
N LEU A 194 -15.82 -13.30 4.83
CA LEU A 194 -14.85 -12.48 4.10
C LEU A 194 -15.53 -11.62 3.03
N GLN A 195 -16.39 -12.22 2.20
CA GLN A 195 -17.11 -11.49 1.16
C GLN A 195 -18.05 -10.43 1.76
N ALA A 196 -18.71 -10.72 2.89
CA ALA A 196 -19.52 -9.73 3.60
C ALA A 196 -18.69 -8.57 4.18
N ALA A 197 -17.49 -8.86 4.69
CA ALA A 197 -16.57 -7.82 5.16
C ALA A 197 -16.07 -6.92 4.01
N ILE A 198 -15.73 -7.49 2.86
CA ILE A 198 -15.35 -6.74 1.65
C ILE A 198 -16.52 -5.88 1.16
N ALA A 199 -17.74 -6.43 1.11
CA ALA A 199 -18.92 -5.68 0.70
C ALA A 199 -19.20 -4.48 1.63
N ARG A 200 -19.06 -4.66 2.95
CA ARG A 200 -19.15 -3.55 3.92
C ARG A 200 -18.07 -2.51 3.65
N ALA A 201 -16.82 -2.94 3.48
CA ALA A 201 -15.67 -2.08 3.17
C ALA A 201 -15.90 -1.25 1.90
N SER A 202 -16.55 -1.82 0.89
CA SER A 202 -16.92 -1.12 -0.34
C SER A 202 -17.89 0.05 -0.10
N GLY A 203 -18.82 -0.09 0.85
CA GLY A 203 -19.76 0.97 1.22
C GLY A 203 -19.12 2.18 1.89
N MET A 204 -17.86 2.06 2.34
CA MET A 204 -17.08 3.14 2.99
C MET A 204 -16.07 3.79 2.04
N ARG A 205 -16.08 3.45 0.74
CA ARG A 205 -15.28 4.16 -0.27
C ARG A 205 -15.93 5.50 -0.62
N HIS A 206 -15.60 6.56 0.10
CA HIS A 206 -15.99 7.92 -0.31
C HIS A 206 -14.86 8.57 -1.12
N VAL A 207 -15.17 8.99 -2.35
CA VAL A 207 -14.27 9.69 -3.29
C VAL A 207 -13.77 11.03 -2.72
N TRP A 208 -14.39 11.52 -1.64
CA TRP A 208 -14.07 12.72 -0.89
C TRP A 208 -14.37 12.51 0.61
N ASP A 209 -13.55 11.75 1.33
CA ASP A 209 -13.71 11.63 2.79
C ASP A 209 -12.84 12.68 3.53
N SER A 210 -13.49 13.74 3.99
CA SER A 210 -13.31 14.40 5.29
C SER A 210 -11.94 14.97 5.73
N GLY A 211 -11.05 15.36 4.81
CA GLY A 211 -9.86 16.17 5.15
C GLY A 211 -10.14 17.56 5.78
N PHE A 212 -11.39 18.04 5.75
CA PHE A 212 -11.83 19.29 6.43
C PHE A 212 -12.54 19.06 7.77
N SER A 213 -12.81 17.81 8.15
CA SER A 213 -13.35 17.49 9.47
C SER A 213 -12.24 16.91 10.32
N ALA A 214 -11.63 17.77 11.12
CA ALA A 214 -10.78 17.40 12.23
C ALA A 214 -11.38 16.21 13.01
N GLY A 215 -10.66 15.08 13.08
CA GLY A 215 -10.92 14.00 14.06
C GLY A 215 -11.51 12.67 13.58
N GLY A 216 -11.60 12.39 12.28
CA GLY A 216 -12.24 11.16 11.76
C GLY A 216 -11.40 9.88 11.83
N ASN A 217 -11.36 9.21 12.98
CA ASN A 217 -10.84 7.85 13.15
C ASN A 217 -11.75 6.79 12.50
N ASN A 218 -12.07 6.94 11.20
CA ASN A 218 -12.99 6.06 10.48
C ASN A 218 -12.22 4.98 9.69
N GLN A 219 -11.20 4.38 10.30
CA GLN A 219 -10.53 3.23 9.70
C GLN A 219 -11.39 1.99 9.93
N PHE A 220 -12.13 1.56 8.92
CA PHE A 220 -12.74 0.24 8.96
C PHE A 220 -11.64 -0.80 9.13
N HIS A 221 -11.73 -1.61 10.18
CA HIS A 221 -10.89 -2.78 10.42
C HIS A 221 -11.80 -3.91 10.85
N PHE A 222 -11.84 -4.99 10.08
CA PHE A 222 -12.73 -6.10 10.31
C PHE A 222 -11.94 -7.42 10.26
N PRO A 223 -11.73 -8.09 11.41
CA PRO A 223 -11.09 -9.39 11.43
C PRO A 223 -12.05 -10.46 10.91
N CYS A 224 -11.61 -11.20 9.91
CA CYS A 224 -12.31 -12.35 9.33
C CYS A 224 -11.62 -13.63 9.78
N ILE A 225 -12.40 -14.58 10.29
CA ILE A 225 -11.89 -15.92 10.59
C ILE A 225 -11.88 -16.74 9.30
N LEU A 226 -10.84 -17.55 9.11
CA LEU A 226 -10.58 -18.33 7.90
C LEU A 226 -10.54 -19.85 8.19
N GLY A 227 -10.43 -20.23 9.45
CA GLY A 227 -10.39 -21.62 9.90
C GLY A 227 -10.19 -21.70 11.42
N ASP A 228 -10.62 -22.79 12.03
CA ASP A 228 -10.55 -23.02 13.49
C ASP A 228 -10.18 -24.45 13.91
N ARG A 229 -9.74 -25.31 12.98
CA ARG A 229 -9.52 -26.75 13.23
C ARG A 229 -8.19 -27.07 13.94
N GLU A 230 -7.08 -26.58 13.41
CA GLU A 230 -5.72 -26.81 13.93
C GLU A 230 -5.15 -25.56 14.62
N GLY A 231 -6.01 -24.55 14.80
CA GLY A 231 -5.64 -23.19 15.17
C GLY A 231 -6.59 -22.22 14.49
N VAL A 232 -6.55 -20.94 14.88
CA VAL A 232 -7.46 -19.93 14.37
C VAL A 232 -6.77 -19.07 13.31
N LEU A 233 -6.99 -19.41 12.04
CA LEU A 233 -6.52 -18.60 10.93
C LEU A 233 -7.43 -17.38 10.75
N HIS A 234 -6.83 -16.23 10.46
CA HIS A 234 -7.59 -15.00 10.24
C HIS A 234 -6.89 -14.08 9.24
N CYS A 235 -7.67 -13.16 8.69
CA CYS A 235 -7.15 -11.99 7.97
C CYS A 235 -7.90 -10.74 8.46
N THR A 236 -7.34 -9.57 8.20
CA THR A 236 -7.98 -8.30 8.50
C THR A 236 -8.36 -7.60 7.20
N VAL A 237 -9.65 -7.32 7.01
CA VAL A 237 -10.13 -6.44 5.95
C VAL A 237 -10.15 -5.02 6.49
N PHE A 238 -9.51 -4.10 5.78
CA PHE A 238 -9.49 -2.70 6.19
C PHE A 238 -9.59 -1.74 5.00
N VAL A 239 -10.15 -0.55 5.25
CA VAL A 239 -10.19 0.53 4.26
C VAL A 239 -9.07 1.51 4.56
N MET A 240 -8.25 1.77 3.56
CA MET A 240 -7.14 2.70 3.64
C MET A 240 -7.06 3.44 2.32
N ASP A 241 -7.17 4.77 2.38
CA ASP A 241 -7.16 5.68 1.21
C ASP A 241 -8.23 5.32 0.15
N GLY A 242 -9.43 4.95 0.59
CA GLY A 242 -10.52 4.52 -0.31
C GLY A 242 -10.29 3.16 -0.98
N MET A 243 -9.23 2.44 -0.63
CA MET A 243 -8.92 1.09 -1.12
C MET A 243 -9.30 0.04 -0.08
N ILE A 244 -9.86 -1.08 -0.52
CA ILE A 244 -10.11 -2.25 0.34
C ILE A 244 -8.84 -3.11 0.32
N ASN A 245 -8.25 -3.28 1.48
CA ASN A 245 -7.05 -4.05 1.71
C ASN A 245 -7.38 -5.25 2.58
N VAL A 246 -6.71 -6.37 2.32
CA VAL A 246 -6.76 -7.57 3.13
C VAL A 246 -5.34 -7.90 3.55
N SER A 247 -5.04 -7.81 4.84
CA SER A 247 -3.78 -8.32 5.40
C SER A 247 -3.98 -9.68 6.06
N PHE A 248 -2.96 -10.52 5.96
CA PHE A 248 -2.86 -11.79 6.66
C PHE A 248 -1.45 -11.91 7.24
N ASP A 249 -1.21 -12.88 8.14
CA ASP A 249 0.13 -13.14 8.70
C ASP A 249 0.89 -11.86 9.13
N ASP A 250 0.18 -10.96 9.82
CA ASP A 250 0.64 -9.62 10.20
C ASP A 250 1.06 -9.59 11.68
N ASP A 251 2.26 -10.12 11.94
CA ASP A 251 2.82 -10.27 13.30
C ASP A 251 2.89 -8.93 14.05
N ALA A 252 3.24 -7.85 13.35
CA ALA A 252 3.31 -6.51 13.94
C ALA A 252 1.93 -6.01 14.41
N LEU A 253 0.89 -6.21 13.58
CA LEU A 253 -0.49 -5.91 13.97
C LEU A 253 -0.93 -6.76 15.16
N ILE A 254 -0.60 -8.05 15.15
CA ILE A 254 -0.95 -8.99 16.23
C ILE A 254 -0.31 -8.55 17.55
N GLY A 255 1.00 -8.26 17.56
CA GLY A 255 1.72 -7.76 18.72
C GLY A 255 1.12 -6.48 19.29
N GLY A 256 0.85 -5.48 18.45
CA GLY A 256 0.25 -4.21 18.88
C GLY A 256 -1.14 -4.38 19.51
N ARG A 257 -1.96 -5.30 18.96
CA ARG A 257 -3.29 -5.61 19.50
C ARG A 257 -3.24 -6.39 20.80
N ILE A 258 -2.22 -7.23 21.00
CA ILE A 258 -2.00 -7.96 22.26
C ILE A 258 -1.56 -7.03 23.37
N GLU A 259 -0.69 -6.05 23.09
CA GLU A 259 -0.32 -5.04 24.09
C GLU A 259 -1.53 -4.18 24.48
N ALA A 260 -2.38 -3.79 23.51
CA ALA A 260 -3.63 -3.10 23.81
C ALA A 260 -4.58 -3.96 24.68
N ALA A 261 -4.76 -5.23 24.33
CA ALA A 261 -5.55 -6.16 25.13
C ALA A 261 -4.96 -6.37 26.54
N ALA A 262 -3.64 -6.42 26.67
CA ALA A 262 -2.98 -6.58 27.95
C ALA A 262 -3.18 -5.37 28.86
N ALA A 263 -3.13 -4.16 28.30
CA ALA A 263 -3.43 -2.94 29.03
C ALA A 263 -4.89 -2.88 29.51
N ILE A 264 -5.84 -3.36 28.70
CA ILE A 264 -7.28 -3.33 29.00
C ILE A 264 -7.68 -4.44 29.99
N PHE A 265 -7.25 -5.68 29.76
CA PHE A 265 -7.70 -6.85 30.50
C PHE A 265 -6.69 -7.33 31.56
N GLY A 266 -5.56 -6.64 31.70
CA GLY A 266 -4.50 -6.97 32.65
C GLY A 266 -3.85 -8.31 32.38
N LEU A 267 -3.54 -8.64 31.11
CA LEU A 267 -2.88 -9.90 30.75
C LEU A 267 -1.43 -9.92 31.26
N SER A 268 -0.98 -11.03 31.83
CA SER A 268 0.44 -11.19 32.23
C SER A 268 1.32 -11.49 31.02
N GLU A 269 2.64 -11.34 31.15
CA GLU A 269 3.61 -11.68 30.08
C GLU A 269 3.43 -13.09 29.52
N ALA A 270 3.24 -14.09 30.39
CA ALA A 270 2.99 -15.46 29.94
C ALA A 270 1.67 -15.60 29.16
N GLN A 271 0.65 -14.81 29.51
CA GLN A 271 -0.63 -14.79 28.81
C GLN A 271 -0.51 -14.04 27.47
N LYS A 272 0.25 -12.94 27.40
CA LYS A 272 0.53 -12.23 26.15
C LYS A 272 1.21 -13.16 25.15
N ARG A 273 2.28 -13.84 25.57
CA ARG A 273 2.98 -14.82 24.71
C ARG A 273 2.06 -15.91 24.18
N LEU A 274 1.21 -16.50 25.03
CA LEU A 274 0.25 -17.50 24.57
C LEU A 274 -0.81 -16.92 23.62
N ALA A 275 -1.34 -15.73 23.92
CA ALA A 275 -2.31 -15.06 23.06
C ALA A 275 -1.70 -14.71 21.69
N HIS A 276 -0.40 -14.43 21.65
CA HIS A 276 0.37 -14.17 20.42
C HIS A 276 0.41 -15.39 19.52
N GLU A 277 0.92 -16.51 20.02
CA GLU A 277 0.99 -17.76 19.25
C GLU A 277 -0.40 -18.21 18.75
N VAL A 278 -1.41 -18.10 19.61
CA VAL A 278 -2.80 -18.40 19.24
C VAL A 278 -3.33 -17.46 18.15
N SER A 279 -2.96 -16.17 18.18
CA SER A 279 -3.35 -15.19 17.16
C SER A 279 -2.55 -15.32 15.87
N ASN A 280 -1.35 -15.91 15.92
CA ASN A 280 -0.57 -16.32 14.75
C ASN A 280 -1.09 -17.63 14.12
N GLY A 281 -2.24 -18.12 14.58
CA GLY A 281 -2.91 -19.27 13.99
C GLY A 281 -2.45 -20.62 14.52
N LEU A 282 -1.60 -20.67 15.56
CA LEU A 282 -1.20 -21.94 16.16
C LEU A 282 -2.33 -22.56 17.01
N GLY A 283 -2.44 -23.88 16.91
CA GLY A 283 -3.22 -24.69 17.84
C GLY A 283 -2.61 -24.68 19.23
N LEU A 284 -3.41 -25.04 20.24
CA LEU A 284 -2.94 -24.97 21.64
C LEU A 284 -1.74 -25.88 21.93
N THR A 285 -1.65 -27.03 21.25
CA THR A 285 -0.52 -27.96 21.38
C THR A 285 0.76 -27.37 20.78
N ASP A 286 0.67 -26.81 19.58
CA ASP A 286 1.82 -26.22 18.88
C ASP A 286 2.27 -24.94 19.57
N ALA A 287 1.34 -24.11 20.05
CA ALA A 287 1.64 -22.95 20.88
C ALA A 287 2.35 -23.34 22.19
N ALA A 288 1.94 -24.44 22.84
CA ALA A 288 2.62 -24.95 24.03
C ALA A 288 4.06 -25.39 23.71
N GLN A 289 4.26 -26.07 22.58
CA GLN A 289 5.59 -26.48 22.11
C GLN A 289 6.47 -25.27 21.79
N ALA A 290 5.95 -24.29 21.04
CA ALA A 290 6.66 -23.07 20.68
C ALA A 290 7.13 -22.27 21.92
N LEU A 291 6.31 -22.26 22.97
CA LEU A 291 6.60 -21.57 24.23
C LEU A 291 7.44 -22.39 25.22
N GLY A 292 7.74 -23.66 24.92
CA GLY A 292 8.47 -24.56 25.82
C GLY A 292 7.72 -24.87 27.13
N ILE A 293 6.39 -24.93 27.09
CA ILE A 293 5.54 -25.24 28.26
C ILE A 293 4.69 -26.49 28.04
N SER A 294 4.17 -27.08 29.11
CA SER A 294 3.24 -28.21 28.97
C SER A 294 1.90 -27.76 28.38
N VAL A 295 1.23 -28.65 27.63
CA VAL A 295 -0.14 -28.40 27.11
C VAL A 295 -1.13 -28.07 28.23
N ASN A 296 -0.96 -28.67 29.41
CA ASN A 296 -1.78 -28.35 30.60
C ASN A 296 -1.52 -26.92 31.11
N THR A 297 -0.28 -26.45 31.08
CA THR A 297 0.09 -25.08 31.42
C THR A 297 -0.53 -24.11 30.42
N ALA A 298 -0.42 -24.38 29.13
CA ALA A 298 -1.05 -23.58 28.08
C ALA A 298 -2.58 -23.51 28.25
N ARG A 299 -3.24 -24.65 28.51
CA ARG A 299 -4.69 -24.72 28.81
C ARG A 299 -5.07 -23.89 30.04
N THR A 300 -4.25 -23.92 31.08
CA THR A 300 -4.45 -23.11 32.30
C THR A 300 -4.35 -21.61 31.98
N HIS A 301 -3.34 -21.20 31.21
CA HIS A 301 -3.20 -19.82 30.78
C HIS A 301 -4.37 -19.38 29.90
N LEU A 302 -4.78 -20.20 28.92
CA LEU A 302 -5.92 -19.92 28.03
C LEU A 302 -7.22 -19.74 28.82
N THR A 303 -7.48 -20.62 29.79
CA THR A 303 -8.66 -20.53 30.68
C THR A 303 -8.65 -19.23 31.49
N ARG A 304 -7.47 -18.80 31.97
CA ARG A 304 -7.33 -17.52 32.67
C ARG A 304 -7.49 -16.31 31.73
N ILE A 305 -7.07 -16.43 30.48
CA ILE A 305 -7.31 -15.39 29.46
C ILE A 305 -8.81 -15.27 29.22
N TYR A 306 -9.53 -16.38 29.02
CA TYR A 306 -11.00 -16.40 28.89
C TYR A 306 -11.69 -15.72 30.08
N ALA A 307 -11.28 -16.03 31.31
CA ALA A 307 -11.83 -15.38 32.50
C ALA A 307 -11.59 -13.86 32.53
N LYS A 308 -10.41 -13.38 32.10
CA LYS A 308 -10.07 -11.94 32.07
C LYS A 308 -10.76 -11.17 30.95
N THR A 309 -11.00 -11.84 29.83
CA THR A 309 -11.52 -11.23 28.60
C THR A 309 -13.03 -11.42 28.42
N GLY A 310 -13.63 -12.34 29.19
CA GLY A 310 -15.06 -12.65 29.11
C GLY A 310 -15.46 -13.53 27.92
N VAL A 311 -14.50 -13.99 27.11
CA VAL A 311 -14.76 -14.89 25.98
C VAL A 311 -14.67 -16.36 26.42
N ASN A 312 -15.26 -17.28 25.63
CA ASN A 312 -15.35 -18.70 25.97
C ASN A 312 -14.81 -19.66 24.89
N SER A 313 -14.20 -19.14 23.83
CA SER A 313 -13.62 -19.93 22.74
C SER A 313 -12.40 -19.25 22.13
N GLN A 314 -11.54 -20.03 21.45
CA GLN A 314 -10.31 -19.51 20.84
C GLN A 314 -10.66 -18.58 19.68
N VAL A 315 -11.69 -18.92 18.90
CA VAL A 315 -12.23 -18.07 17.83
C VAL A 315 -12.73 -16.72 18.38
N ALA A 316 -13.50 -16.73 19.47
CA ALA A 316 -13.97 -15.50 20.10
C ALA A 316 -12.81 -14.66 20.66
N LEU A 317 -11.80 -15.31 21.24
CA LEU A 317 -10.59 -14.66 21.72
C LEU A 317 -9.83 -13.98 20.57
N VAL A 318 -9.51 -14.70 19.49
CA VAL A 318 -8.78 -14.12 18.36
C VAL A 318 -9.57 -13.00 17.71
N ARG A 319 -10.88 -13.16 17.50
CA ARG A 319 -11.72 -12.08 16.95
C ARG A 319 -11.70 -10.84 17.85
N MET A 320 -11.78 -11.02 19.16
CA MET A 320 -11.72 -9.92 20.13
C MET A 320 -10.36 -9.23 20.10
N LEU A 321 -9.26 -9.99 20.16
CA LEU A 321 -7.90 -9.45 20.08
C LEU A 321 -7.71 -8.68 18.77
N MET A 322 -8.12 -9.26 17.64
CA MET A 322 -8.04 -8.65 16.31
C MET A 322 -9.06 -7.52 16.07
N SER A 323 -9.86 -7.17 17.08
CA SER A 323 -10.72 -5.98 17.07
C SER A 323 -10.18 -4.85 17.96
N MET A 324 -9.12 -5.11 18.74
CA MET A 324 -8.51 -4.08 19.58
C MET A 324 -7.89 -2.99 18.71
N ALA A 325 -8.13 -1.73 19.07
CA ALA A 325 -7.37 -0.62 18.50
C ALA A 325 -5.93 -0.71 19.03
N ALA A 326 -4.94 -0.76 18.14
CA ALA A 326 -3.55 -0.69 18.55
C ALA A 326 -3.35 0.63 19.33
N LEU A 327 -2.77 0.56 20.53
CA LEU A 327 -2.42 1.77 21.25
C LEU A 327 -1.38 2.52 20.41
N PRO A 328 -1.52 3.84 20.20
CA PRO A 328 -0.48 4.61 19.55
C PRO A 328 0.80 4.44 20.37
N TYR A 329 1.84 3.92 19.73
CA TYR A 329 3.17 3.80 20.31
C TYR A 329 3.61 5.19 20.79
N GLN A 330 3.67 5.39 22.10
CA GLN A 330 4.31 6.56 22.68
C GLN A 330 5.81 6.34 22.53
N ALA A 331 6.39 6.96 21.50
CA ALA A 331 7.84 7.16 21.41
C ALA A 331 8.27 8.27 22.40
#